data_AF-A0A2J8V451-F1
#
_entry.id   AF-A0A2J8V451-F1
#
_cell.length_a   1.000
_cell.length_b   1.000
_cell.length_c   1.000
_cell.angle_alpha   90.00
_cell.angle_beta   90.00
_cell.angle_gamma   90.00
#
_symmetry.space_group_name_H-M   'P 1'
#
loop_
_entity.id
_entity.type
_entity.pdbx_description
1 polymer ?
#
loop_
_entity_poly.entity_id
_entity_poly.type
_entity_poly.pdbx_seq_one_letter_code
_entity_poly.pdbx_strand_id
1 'polypeptide(L)'
;VFYFLPQQKTKAAAPDVEDEPLLRENPRRFVIFPIEYHDIWQMYKKAEASFWTAEEVDLSKDIQHWESLKPEERYFISHVLAFFAASDGIVNENLVERFSQEVQITEARCFYGFQIAMENIHSEMYSLLIDTYIKDPKEREFLFNAIETLPCVKKKADWALRWIGDKEATYGERVVAFAAVEGIFFSGSFASIFWLKKRGLMPGLTFSNELISRDEGLHCDFACLMFKHLVHKPSEERVREIIINAVRIEQEFLTEALPVKLIGMNCTLMKQYIEFVADRLMLELGFSK
;
A
#
# COMPACT_ATOMS: atom_id res chain seq x y z
N VAL A 1 32.22 7.10 -44.20
CA VAL A 1 30.98 6.57 -43.56
C VAL A 1 31.42 5.65 -42.43
N PHE A 2 31.50 6.16 -41.21
CA PHE A 2 31.81 5.36 -40.02
C PHE A 2 30.49 4.78 -39.49
N TYR A 3 30.33 3.47 -39.57
CA TYR A 3 29.21 2.77 -38.96
C TYR A 3 29.41 2.71 -37.44
N PHE A 4 28.55 3.39 -36.70
CA PHE A 4 28.37 3.14 -35.26
C PHE A 4 27.66 1.80 -35.10
N LEU A 5 28.36 0.80 -34.55
CA LEU A 5 27.73 -0.41 -34.02
C LEU A 5 27.05 -0.05 -32.68
N PRO A 6 25.80 -0.47 -32.44
CA PRO A 6 25.16 -0.26 -31.16
C PRO A 6 25.84 -1.13 -30.10
N GLN A 7 26.23 -0.52 -28.99
CA GLN A 7 26.68 -1.25 -27.79
C GLN A 7 25.55 -2.18 -27.34
N GLN A 8 25.78 -3.49 -27.42
CA GLN A 8 24.98 -4.48 -26.71
C GLN A 8 25.11 -4.20 -25.21
N LYS A 9 24.03 -3.71 -24.59
CA LYS A 9 23.88 -3.78 -23.13
C LYS A 9 23.90 -5.25 -22.75
N THR A 10 24.99 -5.71 -22.14
CA THR A 10 25.05 -7.03 -21.50
C THR A 10 24.00 -7.07 -20.40
N LYS A 11 22.88 -7.77 -20.64
CA LYS A 11 21.87 -8.10 -19.63
C LYS A 11 22.60 -8.91 -18.55
N ALA A 12 22.68 -8.41 -17.32
CA ALA A 12 23.17 -9.22 -16.21
C ALA A 12 22.30 -10.48 -16.12
N ALA A 13 22.91 -11.65 -15.89
CA ALA A 13 22.16 -12.87 -15.67
C ALA A 13 21.22 -12.67 -14.47
N ALA A 14 19.97 -13.14 -14.57
CA ALA A 14 19.06 -13.12 -13.43
C ALA A 14 19.74 -13.89 -12.27
N PRO A 15 19.75 -13.34 -11.05
CA PRO A 15 20.33 -14.03 -9.90
C PRO A 15 19.63 -15.39 -9.71
N ASP A 16 20.40 -16.40 -9.34
CA ASP A 16 19.88 -17.75 -9.13
C ASP A 16 19.00 -17.77 -7.89
N VAL A 17 17.75 -18.24 -8.03
CA VAL A 17 16.77 -18.30 -6.93
C VAL A 17 17.27 -19.20 -5.80
N GLU A 18 18.13 -20.17 -6.12
CA GLU A 18 18.74 -21.09 -5.15
C GLU A 18 19.64 -20.39 -4.11
N ASP A 19 20.21 -19.24 -4.47
CA ASP A 19 21.08 -18.44 -3.59
C ASP A 19 20.28 -17.54 -2.64
N GLU A 20 18.97 -17.35 -2.87
CA GLU A 20 18.10 -16.49 -2.07
C GLU A 20 17.43 -17.29 -0.93
N PRO A 21 17.82 -17.10 0.35
CA PRO A 21 17.26 -17.87 1.46
C PRO A 21 15.75 -17.76 1.61
N LEU A 22 15.19 -16.60 1.21
CA LEU A 22 13.74 -16.36 1.24
C LEU A 22 12.98 -17.16 0.18
N LEU A 23 13.61 -17.47 -0.96
CA LEU A 23 12.93 -17.90 -2.19
C LEU A 23 13.29 -19.34 -2.61
N ARG A 24 14.46 -19.84 -2.23
CA ARG A 24 14.89 -21.22 -2.52
C ARG A 24 13.95 -22.24 -1.88
N GLU A 25 13.82 -23.42 -2.47
CA GLU A 25 12.94 -24.46 -1.96
C GLU A 25 13.25 -24.83 -0.50
N ASN A 26 12.21 -24.87 0.33
CA ASN A 26 12.33 -25.21 1.75
C ASN A 26 11.45 -26.42 2.10
N PRO A 27 12.02 -27.63 2.31
CA PRO A 27 11.24 -28.81 2.67
C PRO A 27 10.62 -28.72 4.07
N ARG A 28 11.10 -27.82 4.94
CA ARG A 28 10.56 -27.60 6.29
C ARG A 28 9.46 -26.54 6.34
N ARG A 29 9.07 -25.96 5.21
CA ARG A 29 8.12 -24.81 5.14
C ARG A 29 6.77 -25.04 5.82
N PHE A 30 6.37 -26.28 6.05
CA PHE A 30 5.07 -26.66 6.62
C PHE A 30 5.06 -26.81 8.15
N VAL A 31 6.22 -26.69 8.82
CA VAL A 31 6.31 -26.80 10.28
C VAL A 31 6.91 -25.53 10.84
N ILE A 32 6.20 -24.88 11.78
CA ILE A 32 6.60 -23.58 12.34
C ILE A 32 7.85 -23.68 13.23
N PHE A 33 7.98 -24.75 14.01
CA PHE A 33 9.10 -24.91 14.94
C PHE A 33 10.18 -25.86 14.42
N PRO A 34 11.47 -25.59 14.71
CA PRO A 34 11.98 -24.44 15.46
C PRO A 34 12.00 -23.14 14.62
N ILE A 35 11.79 -21.98 15.26
CA ILE A 35 11.88 -20.66 14.60
C ILE A 35 13.33 -20.41 14.16
N GLU A 36 13.51 -20.00 12.92
CA GLU A 36 14.81 -19.67 12.32
C GLU A 36 14.96 -18.13 12.24
N TYR A 37 13.96 -17.44 11.71
CA TYR A 37 13.96 -15.99 11.51
C TYR A 37 13.17 -15.28 12.61
N HIS A 38 13.85 -14.99 13.72
CA HIS A 38 13.22 -14.44 14.91
C HIS A 38 12.69 -13.02 14.72
N ASP A 39 13.39 -12.18 13.95
CA ASP A 39 12.96 -10.83 13.58
C ASP A 39 11.67 -10.83 12.75
N ILE A 40 11.57 -11.73 11.76
CA ILE A 40 10.38 -11.96 10.94
C ILE A 40 9.22 -12.47 11.81
N TRP A 41 9.50 -13.43 12.70
CA TRP A 41 8.50 -13.95 13.63
C TRP A 41 7.96 -12.87 14.58
N GLN A 42 8.82 -11.97 15.08
CA GLN A 42 8.38 -10.85 15.91
C GLN A 42 7.47 -9.89 15.14
N MET A 43 7.71 -9.66 13.84
CA MET A 43 6.80 -8.86 13.01
C MET A 43 5.43 -9.53 12.90
N TYR A 44 5.39 -10.85 12.68
CA TYR A 44 4.12 -11.59 12.67
C TYR A 44 3.40 -11.48 14.02
N LYS A 45 4.11 -11.63 15.15
CA LYS A 45 3.51 -11.49 16.47
C LYS A 45 3.01 -10.08 16.77
N LYS A 46 3.65 -9.04 16.24
CA LYS A 46 3.12 -7.67 16.30
C LYS A 46 1.83 -7.51 15.50
N ALA A 47 1.77 -8.09 14.30
CA ALA A 47 0.58 -8.08 13.47
C ALA A 47 -0.57 -8.82 14.16
N GLU A 48 -0.32 -10.05 14.64
CA GLU A 48 -1.28 -10.86 15.37
C GLU A 48 -1.83 -10.14 16.61
N ALA A 49 -0.98 -9.46 17.37
CA ALA A 49 -1.38 -8.69 18.55
C ALA A 49 -2.17 -7.42 18.22
N SER A 50 -2.21 -7.01 16.95
CA SER A 50 -2.90 -5.81 16.47
C SER A 50 -4.26 -6.13 15.84
N PHE A 51 -4.70 -7.39 15.86
CA PHE A 51 -5.98 -7.83 15.31
C PHE A 51 -7.16 -6.95 15.77
N TRP A 52 -8.06 -6.65 14.84
CA TRP A 52 -9.32 -5.96 15.06
C TRP A 52 -10.33 -6.40 13.99
N THR A 53 -11.62 -6.22 14.25
CA THR A 53 -12.68 -6.44 13.25
C THR A 53 -13.48 -5.17 12.94
N ALA A 54 -14.13 -5.13 11.78
CA ALA A 54 -14.89 -3.96 11.34
C ALA A 54 -16.03 -3.59 12.31
N GLU A 55 -16.60 -4.56 13.03
CA GLU A 55 -17.64 -4.33 14.04
C GLU A 55 -17.16 -3.54 15.26
N GLU A 56 -15.85 -3.47 15.51
CA GLU A 56 -15.28 -2.63 16.58
C GLU A 56 -15.38 -1.13 16.27
N VAL A 57 -15.66 -0.76 15.01
CA VAL A 57 -15.78 0.62 14.55
C VAL A 57 -17.25 1.08 14.62
N ASP A 58 -17.56 1.92 15.61
CA ASP A 58 -18.90 2.52 15.74
C ASP A 58 -19.13 3.64 14.70
N LEU A 59 -19.94 3.36 13.70
CA LEU A 59 -20.35 4.32 12.66
C LEU A 59 -21.68 5.04 12.98
N SER A 60 -22.30 4.80 14.14
CA SER A 60 -23.67 5.29 14.44
C SER A 60 -23.82 6.80 14.39
N LYS A 61 -22.74 7.55 14.66
CA LYS A 61 -22.72 9.02 14.66
C LYS A 61 -22.27 9.61 13.33
N ASP A 62 -21.58 8.85 12.49
CA ASP A 62 -20.90 9.38 11.31
C ASP A 62 -21.88 9.91 10.26
N ILE A 63 -23.09 9.36 10.15
CA ILE A 63 -24.07 9.87 9.19
C ILE A 63 -24.47 11.33 9.47
N GLN A 64 -24.57 11.71 10.75
CA GLN A 64 -24.90 13.09 11.13
C GLN A 64 -23.73 14.02 10.79
N HIS A 65 -22.49 13.56 11.00
CA HIS A 65 -21.31 14.30 10.58
C HIS A 65 -21.27 14.45 9.06
N TRP A 66 -21.50 13.38 8.31
CA TRP A 66 -21.51 13.36 6.85
C TRP A 66 -22.50 14.37 6.25
N GLU A 67 -23.72 14.42 6.81
CA GLU A 67 -24.76 15.36 6.38
C GLU A 67 -24.36 16.82 6.66
N SER A 68 -23.61 17.07 7.74
CA SER A 68 -23.10 18.39 8.12
C SER A 68 -21.88 18.87 7.32
N LEU A 69 -21.17 17.97 6.64
CA LEU A 69 -20.00 18.30 5.84
C LEU A 69 -20.38 19.16 4.63
N LYS A 70 -19.42 19.98 4.20
CA LYS A 70 -19.57 20.74 2.95
C LYS A 70 -19.55 19.79 1.74
N PRO A 71 -20.21 20.16 0.63
CA PRO A 71 -20.20 19.34 -0.59
C PRO A 71 -18.80 18.97 -1.07
N GLU A 72 -17.84 19.89 -1.01
CA GLU A 72 -16.44 19.66 -1.38
C GLU A 72 -15.72 18.67 -0.45
N GLU A 73 -16.05 18.65 0.83
CA GLU A 73 -15.48 17.70 1.80
C GLU A 73 -16.04 16.30 1.59
N ARG A 74 -17.36 16.20 1.33
CA ARG A 74 -17.99 14.93 0.95
C ARG A 74 -17.40 14.37 -0.34
N TYR A 75 -17.25 15.22 -1.35
CA TYR A 75 -16.63 14.83 -2.62
C TYR A 75 -15.21 14.30 -2.43
N PHE A 76 -14.39 14.99 -1.62
CA PHE A 76 -13.04 14.55 -1.30
C PHE A 76 -13.04 13.18 -0.60
N ILE A 77 -13.82 13.02 0.46
CA ILE A 77 -13.85 11.79 1.26
C ILE A 77 -14.39 10.62 0.43
N SER A 78 -15.45 10.81 -0.35
CA SER A 78 -16.03 9.72 -1.16
C SER A 78 -15.04 9.19 -2.19
N HIS A 79 -14.26 10.06 -2.82
CA HIS A 79 -13.26 9.66 -3.81
C HIS A 79 -12.01 9.03 -3.17
N VAL A 80 -11.62 9.46 -1.95
CA VAL A 80 -10.58 8.77 -1.17
C VAL A 80 -11.04 7.35 -0.80
N LEU A 81 -12.27 7.18 -0.33
CA LEU A 81 -12.81 5.86 0.01
C LEU A 81 -12.92 4.95 -1.22
N ALA A 82 -13.31 5.51 -2.37
CA ALA A 82 -13.38 4.78 -3.62
C ALA A 82 -11.99 4.28 -4.09
N PHE A 83 -10.95 5.09 -3.89
CA PHE A 83 -9.56 4.65 -4.10
C PHE A 83 -9.19 3.49 -3.18
N PHE A 84 -9.48 3.59 -1.88
CA PHE A 84 -9.12 2.57 -0.91
C PHE A 84 -9.84 1.25 -1.14
N ALA A 85 -11.16 1.27 -1.38
CA ALA A 85 -11.96 0.07 -1.62
C ALA A 85 -11.43 -0.78 -2.78
N ALA A 86 -10.82 -0.13 -3.79
CA ALA A 86 -10.18 -0.80 -4.92
C ALA A 86 -8.73 -1.26 -4.62
N SER A 87 -8.00 -0.52 -3.78
CA SER A 87 -6.55 -0.70 -3.61
C SER A 87 -6.19 -1.93 -2.78
N ASP A 88 -6.89 -2.18 -1.68
CA ASP A 88 -6.62 -3.35 -0.82
C ASP A 88 -6.87 -4.65 -1.57
N GLY A 89 -7.86 -4.67 -2.47
CA GLY A 89 -8.09 -5.79 -3.38
C GLY A 89 -6.87 -6.11 -4.27
N ILE A 90 -6.20 -5.08 -4.81
CA ILE A 90 -5.00 -5.22 -5.64
C ILE A 90 -3.81 -5.71 -4.80
N VAL A 91 -3.66 -5.19 -3.57
CA VAL A 91 -2.63 -5.66 -2.63
C VAL A 91 -2.84 -7.14 -2.32
N ASN A 92 -4.07 -7.52 -2.00
CA ASN A 92 -4.43 -8.90 -1.68
C ASN A 92 -4.17 -9.86 -2.85
N GLU A 93 -4.53 -9.48 -4.08
CA GLU A 93 -4.23 -10.27 -5.29
C GLU A 93 -2.72 -10.53 -5.43
N ASN A 94 -1.88 -9.51 -5.23
CA ASN A 94 -0.42 -9.70 -5.23
C ASN A 94 0.07 -10.63 -4.11
N LEU A 95 -0.44 -10.46 -2.90
CA LEU A 95 -0.04 -11.28 -1.76
C LEU A 95 -0.37 -12.76 -2.00
N VAL A 96 -1.58 -13.05 -2.50
CA VAL A 96 -2.07 -14.42 -2.75
C VAL A 96 -1.36 -15.06 -3.94
N GLU A 97 -1.25 -14.35 -5.07
CA GLU A 97 -0.74 -14.92 -6.32
C GLU A 97 0.78 -14.94 -6.41
N ARG A 98 1.45 -14.00 -5.71
CA ARG A 98 2.90 -13.78 -5.84
C ARG A 98 3.61 -13.99 -4.52
N PHE A 99 3.57 -13.02 -3.60
CA PHE A 99 4.50 -13.00 -2.46
C PHE A 99 4.37 -14.21 -1.55
N SER A 100 3.15 -14.64 -1.22
CA SER A 100 2.93 -15.82 -0.38
C SER A 100 3.24 -17.15 -1.10
N GLN A 101 3.34 -17.17 -2.43
CA GLN A 101 3.74 -18.35 -3.20
C GLN A 101 5.26 -18.43 -3.38
N GLU A 102 5.89 -17.28 -3.64
CA GLU A 102 7.32 -17.16 -3.91
C GLU A 102 8.16 -17.36 -2.64
N VAL A 103 7.73 -16.80 -1.50
CA VAL A 103 8.46 -16.90 -0.24
C VAL A 103 8.29 -18.28 0.40
N GLN A 104 9.42 -18.93 0.68
CA GLN A 104 9.50 -20.30 1.17
C GLN A 104 9.76 -20.42 2.68
N ILE A 105 10.15 -19.34 3.36
CA ILE A 105 10.35 -19.33 4.81
C ILE A 105 9.03 -19.25 5.56
N THR A 106 8.86 -20.04 6.61
CA THR A 106 7.56 -20.24 7.27
C THR A 106 7.09 -19.00 8.01
N GLU A 107 7.99 -18.29 8.69
CA GLU A 107 7.66 -17.10 9.49
C GLU A 107 7.10 -15.98 8.63
N ALA A 108 7.65 -15.78 7.43
CA ALA A 108 7.13 -14.77 6.51
C ALA A 108 5.78 -15.18 5.91
N ARG A 109 5.58 -16.47 5.66
CA ARG A 109 4.26 -16.99 5.23
C ARG A 109 3.20 -16.79 6.31
N CYS A 110 3.56 -16.90 7.60
CA CYS A 110 2.68 -16.56 8.70
C CYS A 110 2.32 -15.07 8.71
N PHE A 111 3.30 -14.18 8.51
CA PHE A 111 3.03 -12.74 8.37
C PHE A 111 2.08 -12.47 7.19
N TYR A 112 2.42 -12.95 5.98
CA TYR A 112 1.59 -12.72 4.80
C TYR A 112 0.19 -13.32 4.91
N GLY A 113 0.05 -14.50 5.53
CA GLY A 113 -1.27 -15.08 5.80
C GLY A 113 -2.13 -14.18 6.70
N PHE A 114 -1.51 -13.53 7.68
CA PHE A 114 -2.21 -12.59 8.56
C PHE A 114 -2.48 -11.25 7.86
N GLN A 115 -1.53 -10.74 7.08
CA GLN A 115 -1.70 -9.54 6.26
C GLN A 115 -2.89 -9.71 5.31
N ILE A 116 -2.96 -10.82 4.56
CA ILE A 116 -4.11 -11.16 3.69
C ILE A 116 -5.44 -11.12 4.45
N ALA A 117 -5.47 -11.62 5.70
CA ALA A 117 -6.67 -11.57 6.51
C ALA A 117 -7.05 -10.12 6.88
N MET A 118 -6.07 -9.30 7.25
CA MET A 118 -6.29 -7.89 7.59
C MET A 118 -6.71 -7.06 6.38
N GLU A 119 -6.11 -7.27 5.20
CA GLU A 119 -6.53 -6.60 3.95
C GLU A 119 -8.00 -6.86 3.60
N ASN A 120 -8.51 -8.07 3.89
CA ASN A 120 -9.93 -8.36 3.72
C ASN A 120 -10.81 -7.57 4.70
N ILE A 121 -10.36 -7.40 5.94
CA ILE A 121 -11.05 -6.60 6.96
C ILE A 121 -11.00 -5.11 6.58
N HIS A 122 -9.88 -4.62 6.04
CA HIS A 122 -9.76 -3.25 5.54
C HIS A 122 -10.73 -3.00 4.38
N SER A 123 -10.80 -3.92 3.41
CA SER A 123 -11.73 -3.84 2.28
C SER A 123 -13.20 -3.84 2.74
N GLU A 124 -13.55 -4.68 3.72
CA GLU A 124 -14.86 -4.66 4.37
C GLU A 124 -15.13 -3.30 5.04
N MET A 125 -14.17 -2.78 5.82
CA MET A 125 -14.31 -1.51 6.51
C MET A 125 -14.55 -0.34 5.53
N TYR A 126 -13.79 -0.26 4.43
CA TYR A 126 -14.02 0.75 3.40
C TYR A 126 -15.38 0.60 2.71
N SER A 127 -15.81 -0.64 2.48
CA SER A 127 -17.14 -0.91 1.92
C SER A 127 -18.26 -0.47 2.86
N LEU A 128 -18.13 -0.71 4.16
CA LEU A 128 -19.07 -0.26 5.18
C LEU A 128 -19.11 1.27 5.30
N LEU A 129 -17.96 1.95 5.21
CA LEU A 129 -17.89 3.41 5.20
C LEU A 129 -18.64 3.99 3.98
N ILE A 130 -18.41 3.44 2.78
CA ILE A 130 -19.12 3.85 1.57
C ILE A 130 -20.63 3.61 1.71
N ASP A 131 -21.03 2.42 2.17
CA ASP A 131 -22.44 2.07 2.32
C ASP A 131 -23.15 2.97 3.35
N THR A 132 -22.46 3.33 4.43
CA THR A 132 -22.99 4.24 5.46
C THR A 132 -23.18 5.65 4.93
N TYR A 133 -22.24 6.17 4.14
CA TYR A 133 -22.24 7.58 3.74
C TYR A 133 -23.03 7.84 2.45
N ILE A 134 -23.03 6.89 1.52
CA ILE A 134 -23.56 7.06 0.17
C ILE A 134 -24.88 6.32 0.03
N LYS A 135 -25.99 7.02 0.29
CA LYS A 135 -27.33 6.41 0.25
C LYS A 135 -27.77 6.05 -1.18
N ASP A 136 -27.38 6.84 -2.18
CA ASP A 136 -27.74 6.60 -3.59
C ASP A 136 -27.02 5.34 -4.13
N PRO A 137 -27.75 4.28 -4.52
CA PRO A 137 -27.14 3.08 -5.09
C PRO A 137 -26.32 3.36 -6.36
N LYS A 138 -26.69 4.35 -7.16
CA LYS A 138 -25.96 4.68 -8.40
C LYS A 138 -24.61 5.31 -8.11
N GLU A 139 -24.56 6.19 -7.10
CA GLU A 139 -23.30 6.78 -6.65
C GLU A 139 -22.41 5.72 -5.99
N ARG A 140 -22.98 4.80 -5.20
CA ARG A 140 -22.24 3.64 -4.66
C ARG A 140 -21.61 2.80 -5.75
N GLU A 141 -22.39 2.39 -6.76
CA GLU A 141 -21.89 1.59 -7.89
C GLU A 141 -20.77 2.33 -8.64
N PHE A 142 -20.93 3.64 -8.87
CA PHE A 142 -19.90 4.46 -9.49
C PHE A 142 -18.58 4.47 -8.70
N LEU A 143 -18.65 4.58 -7.37
CA LEU A 143 -17.49 4.61 -6.48
C LEU A 143 -16.85 3.23 -6.31
N PHE A 144 -17.63 2.15 -6.22
CA PHE A 144 -17.09 0.79 -6.17
C PHE A 144 -16.39 0.38 -7.46
N ASN A 145 -16.79 0.95 -8.61
CA ASN A 145 -16.11 0.73 -9.88
C ASN A 145 -15.04 1.80 -10.20
N ALA A 146 -14.42 2.41 -9.18
CA ALA A 146 -13.50 3.53 -9.34
C ALA A 146 -12.31 3.28 -10.27
N ILE A 147 -11.83 2.04 -10.39
CA ILE A 147 -10.74 1.72 -11.35
C ILE A 147 -11.19 1.99 -12.80
N GLU A 148 -12.46 1.73 -13.12
CA GLU A 148 -13.00 1.96 -14.46
C GLU A 148 -13.59 3.37 -14.62
N THR A 149 -14.08 3.97 -13.54
CA THR A 149 -14.85 5.23 -13.59
C THR A 149 -14.02 6.47 -13.25
N LEU A 150 -12.95 6.35 -12.46
CA LEU A 150 -12.13 7.47 -11.99
C LEU A 150 -10.70 7.38 -12.56
N PRO A 151 -10.33 8.23 -13.55
CA PRO A 151 -9.00 8.20 -14.15
C PRO A 151 -7.85 8.34 -13.15
N CYS A 152 -8.07 9.07 -12.06
CA CYS A 152 -7.08 9.29 -11.01
C CYS A 152 -6.81 8.05 -10.16
N VAL A 153 -7.84 7.25 -9.89
CA VAL A 153 -7.72 5.94 -9.21
C VAL A 153 -7.11 4.93 -10.17
N LYS A 154 -7.58 4.92 -11.43
CA LYS A 154 -7.06 4.06 -12.48
C LYS A 154 -5.54 4.14 -12.63
N LYS A 155 -4.96 5.34 -12.63
CA LYS A 155 -3.51 5.52 -12.77
C LYS A 155 -2.72 4.82 -11.66
N LYS A 156 -3.19 4.88 -10.42
CA LYS A 156 -2.57 4.21 -9.27
C LYS A 156 -2.76 2.69 -9.35
N ALA A 157 -3.97 2.25 -9.67
CA ALA A 157 -4.30 0.85 -9.88
C ALA A 157 -3.45 0.22 -10.99
N ASP A 158 -3.40 0.83 -12.17
CA ASP A 158 -2.60 0.38 -13.32
C ASP A 158 -1.10 0.27 -12.97
N TRP A 159 -0.59 1.21 -12.16
CA TRP A 159 0.79 1.17 -11.69
C TRP A 159 1.05 -0.04 -10.78
N ALA A 160 0.15 -0.32 -9.83
CA ALA A 160 0.27 -1.46 -8.92
C ALA A 160 0.08 -2.81 -9.66
N LEU A 161 -0.97 -2.92 -10.48
CA LEU A 161 -1.28 -4.11 -11.29
C LEU A 161 -0.15 -4.49 -12.24
N ARG A 162 0.58 -3.49 -12.78
CA ARG A 162 1.77 -3.75 -13.60
C ARG A 162 2.78 -4.63 -12.86
N TRP A 163 3.04 -4.39 -11.58
CA TRP A 163 4.02 -5.14 -10.82
C TRP A 163 3.57 -6.57 -10.49
N ILE A 164 2.27 -6.81 -10.39
CA ILE A 164 1.70 -8.16 -10.24
C ILE A 164 1.97 -8.98 -11.51
N GLY A 165 1.64 -8.39 -12.66
CA GLY A 165 1.76 -9.02 -13.98
C GLY A 165 3.17 -9.05 -14.56
N ASP A 166 4.12 -8.30 -14.00
CA ASP A 166 5.51 -8.27 -14.48
C ASP A 166 6.26 -9.55 -14.09
N LYS A 167 6.45 -10.41 -15.11
CA LYS A 167 7.17 -11.70 -14.99
C LYS A 167 8.69 -11.54 -15.10
N GLU A 168 9.17 -10.39 -15.57
CA GLU A 168 10.60 -10.11 -15.70
C GLU A 168 11.15 -9.39 -14.46
N ALA A 169 10.32 -8.63 -13.75
CA ALA A 169 10.69 -7.97 -12.50
C ALA A 169 11.08 -9.00 -11.43
N THR A 170 12.14 -8.70 -10.68
CA THR A 170 12.59 -9.55 -9.57
C THR A 170 11.67 -9.39 -8.36
N TYR A 171 11.70 -10.36 -7.42
CA TYR A 171 11.03 -10.20 -6.13
C TYR A 171 11.51 -8.93 -5.40
N GLY A 172 12.81 -8.62 -5.47
CA GLY A 172 13.39 -7.41 -4.88
C GLY A 172 12.84 -6.10 -5.44
N GLU A 173 12.57 -6.02 -6.74
CA GLU A 173 11.90 -4.84 -7.32
C GLU A 173 10.42 -4.79 -6.93
N ARG A 174 9.73 -5.92 -6.95
CA ARG A 174 8.30 -5.97 -6.61
C ARG A 174 8.06 -5.65 -5.13
N VAL A 175 8.89 -6.13 -4.20
CA VAL A 175 8.73 -5.83 -2.77
C VAL A 175 8.93 -4.33 -2.49
N VAL A 176 9.84 -3.66 -3.21
CA VAL A 176 9.98 -2.19 -3.14
C VAL A 176 8.77 -1.49 -3.74
N ALA A 177 8.25 -1.99 -4.86
CA ALA A 177 7.06 -1.43 -5.47
C ALA A 177 5.83 -1.54 -4.55
N PHE A 178 5.62 -2.68 -3.90
CA PHE A 178 4.52 -2.86 -2.96
C PHE A 178 4.72 -2.12 -1.64
N ALA A 179 5.96 -1.95 -1.16
CA ALA A 179 6.25 -1.02 -0.07
C ALA A 179 5.88 0.43 -0.44
N ALA A 180 6.03 0.82 -1.72
CA ALA A 180 5.57 2.10 -2.21
C ALA A 180 4.04 2.18 -2.36
N VAL A 181 3.37 1.07 -2.70
CA VAL A 181 1.89 1.01 -2.67
C VAL A 181 1.42 1.26 -1.24
N GLU A 182 1.74 0.38 -0.30
CA GLU A 182 1.26 0.43 1.10
C GLU A 182 1.77 1.69 1.83
N GLY A 183 3.01 2.09 1.59
CA GLY A 183 3.64 3.22 2.28
C GLY A 183 3.38 4.59 1.66
N ILE A 184 3.44 4.73 0.32
CA ILE A 184 3.36 6.04 -0.36
C ILE A 184 1.95 6.29 -0.90
N PHE A 185 1.34 5.34 -1.61
CA PHE A 185 0.01 5.55 -2.20
C PHE A 185 -1.11 5.71 -1.18
N PHE A 186 -0.95 5.24 0.05
CA PHE A 186 -1.92 5.51 1.11
C PHE A 186 -1.61 6.78 1.91
N SER A 187 -0.35 7.24 1.88
CA SER A 187 0.18 8.23 2.83
C SER A 187 -0.61 9.52 2.90
N GLY A 188 -0.90 10.15 1.75
CA GLY A 188 -1.52 11.45 1.74
C GLY A 188 -3.03 11.39 2.00
N SER A 189 -3.69 10.28 1.62
CA SER A 189 -5.07 10.00 2.03
C SER A 189 -5.18 9.82 3.54
N PHE A 190 -4.27 9.06 4.17
CA PHE A 190 -4.22 8.93 5.63
C PHE A 190 -4.00 10.27 6.32
N ALA A 191 -3.02 11.07 5.86
CA ALA A 191 -2.78 12.40 6.40
C ALA A 191 -4.01 13.33 6.25
N SER A 192 -4.76 13.19 5.17
CA SER A 192 -5.98 13.94 4.92
C SER A 192 -7.12 13.55 5.88
N ILE A 193 -7.24 12.27 6.24
CA ILE A 193 -8.23 11.81 7.23
C ILE A 193 -7.79 12.22 8.65
N PHE A 194 -6.50 12.15 8.98
CA PHE A 194 -5.98 12.71 10.24
C PHE A 194 -6.23 14.22 10.37
N TRP A 195 -6.25 14.95 9.25
CA TRP A 195 -6.66 16.35 9.25
C TRP A 195 -8.14 16.55 9.63
N LEU A 196 -9.03 15.66 9.19
CA LEU A 196 -10.44 15.67 9.62
C LEU A 196 -10.57 15.36 11.12
N LYS A 197 -9.78 14.41 11.63
CA LYS A 197 -9.71 14.10 13.07
C LYS A 197 -9.34 15.34 13.89
N LYS A 198 -8.34 16.09 13.45
CA LYS A 198 -7.92 17.35 14.11
C LYS A 198 -9.05 18.38 14.17
N ARG A 199 -9.97 18.35 13.21
CA ARG A 199 -11.15 19.23 13.15
C ARG A 199 -12.36 18.68 13.90
N GLY A 200 -12.27 17.49 14.49
CA GLY A 200 -13.36 16.85 15.23
C GLY A 200 -14.48 16.31 14.33
N LEU A 201 -14.15 15.87 13.11
CA LEU A 201 -15.12 15.40 12.10
C LEU A 201 -14.99 13.89 11.88
N MET A 202 -16.10 13.24 11.52
CA MET A 202 -16.18 11.84 11.08
C MET A 202 -15.48 10.85 12.03
N PRO A 203 -15.99 10.69 13.28
CA PRO A 203 -15.28 9.93 14.30
C PRO A 203 -15.03 8.47 13.91
N GLY A 204 -16.00 7.79 13.32
CA GLY A 204 -15.87 6.42 12.81
C GLY A 204 -14.85 6.30 11.68
N LEU A 205 -14.92 7.18 10.67
CA LEU A 205 -13.89 7.25 9.60
C LEU A 205 -12.48 7.45 10.16
N THR A 206 -12.33 8.37 11.11
CA THR A 206 -10.99 8.69 11.65
C THR A 206 -10.46 7.60 12.55
N PHE A 207 -11.33 6.90 13.28
CA PHE A 207 -10.96 5.77 14.12
C PHE A 207 -10.53 4.56 13.29
N SER A 208 -11.29 4.17 12.26
CA SER A 208 -10.86 3.10 11.36
C SER A 208 -9.56 3.45 10.63
N ASN A 209 -9.39 4.70 10.22
CA ASN A 209 -8.13 5.17 9.63
C ASN A 209 -6.92 5.04 10.58
N GLU A 210 -7.10 5.21 11.89
CA GLU A 210 -6.02 4.98 12.87
C GLU A 210 -5.60 3.50 12.92
N LEU A 211 -6.57 2.59 12.85
CA LEU A 211 -6.32 1.15 12.84
C LEU A 211 -5.64 0.73 11.54
N ILE A 212 -6.20 1.11 10.39
CA ILE A 212 -5.68 0.75 9.07
C ILE A 212 -4.29 1.35 8.84
N SER A 213 -4.08 2.64 9.13
CA SER A 213 -2.76 3.26 8.91
C SER A 213 -1.66 2.68 9.81
N ARG A 214 -2.01 2.14 10.98
CA ARG A 214 -1.06 1.38 11.82
C ARG A 214 -0.70 0.06 11.15
N ASP A 215 -1.68 -0.65 10.61
CA ASP A 215 -1.47 -1.93 9.93
C ASP A 215 -0.61 -1.73 8.67
N GLU A 216 -0.93 -0.74 7.83
CA GLU A 216 -0.14 -0.39 6.64
C GLU A 216 1.30 0.02 6.97
N GLY A 217 1.50 0.70 8.10
CA GLY A 217 2.84 0.98 8.61
C GLY A 217 3.63 -0.31 8.88
N LEU A 218 2.97 -1.32 9.48
CA LEU A 218 3.57 -2.61 9.76
C LEU A 218 3.81 -3.43 8.49
N HIS A 219 2.92 -3.37 7.50
CA HIS A 219 3.07 -4.02 6.20
C HIS A 219 4.29 -3.45 5.44
N CYS A 220 4.41 -2.12 5.42
CA CYS A 220 5.55 -1.42 4.82
C CYS A 220 6.88 -1.75 5.53
N ASP A 221 6.89 -1.75 6.87
CA ASP A 221 8.05 -2.16 7.66
C ASP A 221 8.45 -3.63 7.36
N PHE A 222 7.46 -4.50 7.17
CA PHE A 222 7.69 -5.90 6.82
C PHE A 222 8.25 -6.06 5.41
N ALA A 223 7.76 -5.31 4.42
CA ALA A 223 8.32 -5.27 3.08
C ALA A 223 9.80 -4.83 3.10
N CYS A 224 10.13 -3.82 3.92
CA CYS A 224 11.52 -3.39 4.13
C CYS A 224 12.36 -4.49 4.81
N LEU A 225 11.80 -5.25 5.75
CA LEU A 225 12.48 -6.39 6.37
C LEU A 225 12.75 -7.50 5.35
N MET A 226 11.80 -7.84 4.49
CA MET A 226 12.00 -8.82 3.42
C MET A 226 13.08 -8.34 2.45
N PHE A 227 13.06 -7.06 2.09
CA PHE A 227 14.13 -6.45 1.28
C PHE A 227 15.50 -6.56 1.94
N LYS A 228 15.59 -6.40 3.27
CA LYS A 228 16.85 -6.56 4.02
C LYS A 228 17.40 -7.98 3.94
N HIS A 229 16.54 -8.99 3.96
CA HIS A 229 16.89 -10.42 3.89
C HIS A 229 17.24 -10.93 2.49
N LEU A 230 17.01 -10.15 1.44
CA LEU A 230 17.47 -10.50 0.09
C LEU A 230 19.00 -10.43 -0.03
N VAL A 231 19.58 -11.36 -0.80
CA VAL A 231 21.00 -11.35 -1.14
C VAL A 231 21.25 -10.46 -2.36
N HIS A 232 20.47 -10.66 -3.42
CA HIS A 232 20.58 -9.97 -4.70
C HIS A 232 19.49 -8.91 -4.85
N LYS A 233 19.77 -7.74 -4.29
CA LYS A 233 18.86 -6.58 -4.30
C LYS A 233 18.98 -5.77 -5.60
N PRO A 234 17.90 -5.10 -6.04
CA PRO A 234 18.01 -4.05 -7.06
C PRO A 234 18.98 -2.96 -6.62
N SER A 235 19.59 -2.26 -7.59
CA SER A 235 20.49 -1.14 -7.32
C SER A 235 19.75 0.01 -6.64
N GLU A 236 20.47 0.84 -5.86
CA GLU A 236 19.89 2.06 -5.25
C GLU A 236 19.23 2.95 -6.31
N GLU A 237 19.83 3.09 -7.49
CA GLU A 237 19.25 3.85 -8.61
C GLU A 237 17.88 3.30 -9.03
N ARG A 238 17.75 1.98 -9.13
CA ARG A 238 16.49 1.33 -9.50
C ARG A 238 15.44 1.48 -8.39
N VAL A 239 15.83 1.32 -7.13
CA VAL A 239 14.93 1.56 -5.99
C VAL A 239 14.43 3.01 -6.00
N ARG A 240 15.35 3.98 -6.15
CA ARG A 240 15.02 5.40 -6.21
C ARG A 240 14.08 5.73 -7.37
N GLU A 241 14.26 5.10 -8.54
CA GLU A 241 13.34 5.26 -9.68
C GLU A 241 11.91 4.81 -9.33
N ILE A 242 11.75 3.63 -8.72
CA ILE A 242 10.44 3.09 -8.31
C ILE A 242 9.76 4.05 -7.32
N ILE A 243 10.49 4.48 -6.29
CA ILE A 243 10.00 5.38 -5.25
C ILE A 243 9.62 6.76 -5.83
N ILE A 244 10.47 7.37 -6.65
CA ILE A 244 10.19 8.68 -7.25
C ILE A 244 8.95 8.61 -8.16
N ASN A 245 8.78 7.52 -8.91
CA ASN A 245 7.58 7.34 -9.72
C ASN A 245 6.31 7.27 -8.86
N ALA A 246 6.35 6.53 -7.75
CA ALA A 246 5.22 6.47 -6.82
C ALA A 246 4.92 7.84 -6.19
N VAL A 247 5.94 8.57 -5.74
CA VAL A 247 5.80 9.93 -5.19
C VAL A 247 5.10 10.86 -6.18
N ARG A 248 5.52 10.88 -7.44
CA ARG A 248 4.93 11.76 -8.45
C ARG A 248 3.46 11.46 -8.69
N ILE A 249 3.12 10.17 -8.77
CA ILE A 249 1.72 9.75 -8.93
C ILE A 249 0.88 10.18 -7.73
N GLU A 250 1.39 10.00 -6.51
CA GLU A 250 0.67 10.39 -5.29
C GLU A 250 0.51 11.91 -5.15
N GLN A 251 1.54 12.68 -5.50
CA GLN A 251 1.46 14.14 -5.53
C GLN A 251 0.43 14.64 -6.54
N GLU A 252 0.38 14.05 -7.74
CA GLU A 252 -0.63 14.38 -8.75
C GLU A 252 -2.04 14.03 -8.25
N PHE A 253 -2.21 12.85 -7.64
CA PHE A 253 -3.47 12.42 -7.06
C PHE A 253 -4.03 13.45 -6.07
N LEU A 254 -3.21 13.94 -5.13
CA LEU A 254 -3.68 14.80 -4.03
C LEU A 254 -3.56 16.31 -4.27
N THR A 255 -3.00 16.73 -5.40
CA THR A 255 -2.88 18.16 -5.71
C THR A 255 -3.54 18.58 -7.01
N GLU A 256 -3.82 17.64 -7.90
CA GLU A 256 -4.43 17.91 -9.20
C GLU A 256 -5.77 17.18 -9.34
N ALA A 257 -5.77 15.85 -9.20
CA ALA A 257 -6.97 15.07 -9.45
C ALA A 257 -8.00 15.15 -8.31
N LEU A 258 -7.54 15.05 -7.06
CA LEU A 258 -8.34 15.18 -5.86
C LEU A 258 -7.67 16.15 -4.88
N PRO A 259 -7.71 17.46 -5.16
CA PRO A 259 -6.90 18.43 -4.42
C PRO A 259 -7.29 18.48 -2.94
N VAL A 260 -6.32 18.32 -2.05
CA VAL A 260 -6.52 18.44 -0.58
C VAL A 260 -7.01 19.82 -0.13
N LYS A 261 -6.97 20.82 -1.03
CA LYS A 261 -7.61 22.12 -0.83
C LYS A 261 -9.12 22.00 -0.57
N LEU A 262 -9.78 20.97 -1.09
CA LEU A 262 -11.20 20.69 -0.89
C LEU A 262 -11.57 20.49 0.59
N ILE A 263 -10.62 20.03 1.41
CA ILE A 263 -10.78 19.86 2.87
C ILE A 263 -10.02 20.93 3.69
N GLY A 264 -9.52 21.97 3.02
CA GLY A 264 -8.80 23.09 3.65
C GLY A 264 -7.35 22.82 3.99
N MET A 265 -6.70 21.83 3.36
CA MET A 265 -5.25 21.61 3.49
C MET A 265 -4.46 22.36 2.40
N ASN A 266 -3.16 22.53 2.64
CA ASN A 266 -2.25 23.17 1.69
C ASN A 266 -1.58 22.10 0.79
N CYS A 267 -1.79 22.21 -0.52
CA CYS A 267 -1.22 21.27 -1.51
C CYS A 267 0.32 21.21 -1.47
N THR A 268 1.02 22.33 -1.22
CA THR A 268 2.48 22.36 -1.11
C THR A 268 2.96 21.55 0.09
N LEU A 269 2.29 21.69 1.24
CA LEU A 269 2.63 20.90 2.43
C LEU A 269 2.31 19.41 2.23
N MET A 270 1.25 19.09 1.47
CA MET A 270 0.97 17.69 1.11
C MET A 270 2.07 17.10 0.23
N LYS A 271 2.56 17.82 -0.78
CA LYS A 271 3.70 17.36 -1.60
C LYS A 271 4.94 17.08 -0.75
N GLN A 272 5.27 18.00 0.15
CA GLN A 272 6.40 17.86 1.07
C GLN A 272 6.21 16.67 2.03
N TYR A 273 5.00 16.42 2.50
CA TYR A 273 4.70 15.27 3.35
C TYR A 273 4.90 13.94 2.61
N ILE A 274 4.47 13.84 1.36
CA ILE A 274 4.68 12.65 0.52
C ILE A 274 6.18 12.40 0.30
N GLU A 275 6.95 13.46 0.04
CA GLU A 275 8.43 13.37 -0.06
C GLU A 275 9.06 12.92 1.26
N PHE A 276 8.60 13.44 2.39
CA PHE A 276 9.06 13.00 3.71
C PHE A 276 8.79 11.51 3.96
N VAL A 277 7.63 11.00 3.56
CA VAL A 277 7.30 9.57 3.67
C VAL A 277 8.22 8.74 2.78
N ALA A 278 8.48 9.19 1.55
CA ALA A 278 9.40 8.52 0.64
C ALA A 278 10.85 8.51 1.17
N ASP A 279 11.34 9.62 1.71
CA ASP A 279 12.66 9.71 2.36
C ASP A 279 12.77 8.72 3.52
N ARG A 280 11.71 8.58 4.33
CA ARG A 280 11.66 7.59 5.41
C ARG A 280 11.71 6.16 4.88
N LEU A 281 10.96 5.86 3.83
CA LEU A 281 10.99 4.54 3.19
C LEU A 281 12.38 4.23 2.60
N MET A 282 13.03 5.19 1.96
CA MET A 282 14.41 5.04 1.46
C MET A 282 15.40 4.71 2.59
N LEU A 283 15.28 5.39 3.74
CA LEU A 283 16.10 5.09 4.91
C LEU A 283 15.83 3.69 5.47
N GLU A 284 14.56 3.27 5.56
CA GLU A 284 14.20 1.93 6.02
C GLU A 284 14.68 0.83 5.09
N LEU A 285 14.75 1.10 3.78
CA LEU A 285 15.37 0.20 2.79
C LEU A 285 16.91 0.19 2.85
N GLY A 286 17.52 1.08 3.65
CA GLY A 286 18.96 1.15 3.86
C GLY A 286 19.71 2.09 2.92
N PHE A 287 19.00 3.01 2.26
CA PHE A 287 19.56 3.96 1.29
C PHE A 287 19.56 5.39 1.83
N SER A 288 20.23 6.28 1.09
CA SER A 288 20.16 7.71 1.36
C SER A 288 18.80 8.29 0.96
N LYS A 289 18.41 9.40 1.61
CA LYS A 289 17.24 10.20 1.21
C LYS A 289 17.31 10.55 -0.27
#